data_AF-A0A4R3TB45-F1
#
_entry.id   AF-A0A4R3TB45-F1
#
_cell.length_a   1.000
_cell.length_b   1.000
_cell.length_c   1.000
_cell.angle_alpha   90.00
_cell.angle_beta   90.00
_cell.angle_gamma   90.00
#
_symmetry.space_group_name_H-M   'P 1'
#
loop_
_entity.id
_entity.type
_entity.pdbx_description
1 polymer ?
#
loop_
_entity_poly.entity_id
_entity_poly.type
_entity_poly.pdbx_seq_one_letter_code
_entity_poly.pdbx_strand_id
1 'polypeptide(L)'
;MNNKGVTLIEMIVAILILSISSITIAAGFNGVIQRMGKAAKVKTASNEMFSFIEGNQEVKDKVKVNKKDQDASYILHADNGVDDIEVQATYNEYTGTNGADIVLKAITKIKQSTTPLKDFDVYKDSVNIGNDLYATLNDSETKSCGLNQSTCKRDGYNDHVFKNLKDTYQIQPFPNELLPSEYKSQSFYINAFYAWENKTISTNCSNEKLIYLSTTNKYYEYSPYELNVDNISIIYNYLDNKWYCKPSNITVAIVYDDKMFSGAYYHDTYISVNGATEQRYDDFQDFIHKEVKKQNSGWYVLDPDENYDGENIDDCWISVNS
;
A
#
# COMPACT_ATOMS: atom_id res chain seq x y z
N MET A 1 -11.83 -76.01 -58.02
CA MET A 1 -11.45 -75.32 -56.77
C MET A 1 -10.24 -76.03 -56.21
N ASN A 2 -9.07 -75.37 -56.22
CA ASN A 2 -7.80 -75.98 -55.84
C ASN A 2 -7.46 -75.53 -54.41
N ASN A 3 -7.90 -76.27 -53.41
CA ASN A 3 -7.57 -76.00 -52.01
C ASN A 3 -6.12 -76.45 -51.74
N LYS A 4 -5.15 -75.58 -52.00
CA LYS A 4 -3.82 -75.72 -51.42
C LYS A 4 -3.92 -75.31 -49.96
N GLY A 5 -3.82 -76.27 -49.05
CA GLY A 5 -3.76 -76.01 -47.61
C GLY A 5 -2.57 -75.11 -47.28
N VAL A 6 -2.80 -74.10 -46.45
CA VAL A 6 -1.77 -73.21 -45.92
C VAL A 6 -0.74 -74.07 -45.18
N THR A 7 0.53 -73.95 -45.56
CA THR A 7 1.60 -74.70 -44.90
C THR A 7 1.83 -74.17 -43.49
N LEU A 8 2.28 -75.04 -42.57
CA LEU A 8 2.55 -74.67 -41.18
C LEU A 8 3.49 -73.45 -41.08
N ILE A 9 4.46 -73.34 -42.00
CA ILE A 9 5.40 -72.23 -42.09
C ILE A 9 4.71 -70.92 -42.45
N GLU A 10 3.80 -70.92 -43.43
CA GLU A 10 3.04 -69.71 -43.81
C GLU A 10 2.14 -69.23 -42.66
N MET A 11 1.59 -70.16 -41.88
CA MET A 11 0.80 -69.83 -40.69
C MET A 11 1.65 -69.21 -39.57
N ILE A 12 2.85 -69.74 -39.33
CA ILE A 12 3.80 -69.19 -38.34
C ILE A 12 4.28 -67.79 -38.75
N VAL A 13 4.59 -67.59 -40.04
CA VAL A 13 5.02 -66.28 -40.56
C VAL A 13 3.89 -65.25 -40.45
N ALA A 14 2.65 -65.62 -40.76
CA ALA A 14 1.50 -64.74 -40.59
C ALA A 14 1.29 -64.34 -39.12
N ILE A 15 1.40 -65.29 -38.18
CA ILE A 15 1.29 -65.02 -36.74
C ILE A 15 2.42 -64.09 -36.27
N LEU A 16 3.67 -64.30 -36.72
CA LEU A 16 4.81 -63.46 -36.37
C LEU A 16 4.64 -62.02 -36.88
N ILE A 17 4.20 -61.85 -38.13
CA ILE A 17 3.94 -60.51 -38.72
C ILE A 17 2.82 -59.80 -37.95
N LEU A 18 1.74 -60.51 -37.62
CA LEU A 18 0.63 -59.96 -36.81
C LEU A 18 1.07 -59.60 -35.39
N SER A 19 1.96 -60.39 -34.79
CA SER A 19 2.51 -60.16 -33.44
C SER A 19 3.37 -58.89 -33.41
N ILE A 20 4.29 -58.73 -34.37
CA ILE A 20 5.17 -57.56 -34.47
C ILE A 20 4.35 -56.29 -34.76
N SER A 21 3.35 -56.39 -35.64
CA SER A 21 2.44 -55.28 -35.94
C SER A 21 1.64 -54.86 -34.70
N SER A 22 1.13 -55.82 -33.92
CA SER A 22 0.38 -55.55 -32.70
C SER A 22 1.23 -54.87 -31.61
N ILE A 23 2.49 -55.30 -31.44
CA ILE A 23 3.44 -54.68 -30.50
C ILE A 23 3.79 -53.24 -30.94
N THR A 24 4.01 -53.04 -32.24
CA THR A 24 4.35 -51.72 -32.79
C THR A 24 3.19 -50.74 -32.64
N ILE A 25 1.95 -51.19 -32.88
CA ILE A 25 0.73 -50.42 -32.67
C ILE A 25 0.54 -50.11 -31.18
N ALA A 26 0.72 -51.08 -30.27
CA ALA A 26 0.60 -50.86 -28.83
C ALA A 26 1.63 -49.85 -28.29
N ALA A 27 2.89 -49.92 -28.74
CA ALA A 27 3.92 -48.94 -28.40
C ALA A 27 3.58 -47.54 -28.92
N GLY A 28 3.06 -47.44 -30.15
CA GLY A 28 2.57 -46.18 -30.73
C GLY A 28 1.41 -45.58 -29.93
N PHE A 29 0.42 -46.39 -29.56
CA PHE A 29 -0.72 -45.96 -28.74
C PHE A 29 -0.29 -45.50 -27.34
N ASN A 30 0.65 -46.19 -26.70
CA ASN A 30 1.17 -45.76 -25.41
C ASN A 30 1.86 -44.38 -25.51
N GLY A 31 2.61 -44.15 -26.60
CA GLY A 31 3.19 -42.84 -26.89
C GLY A 31 2.15 -41.73 -27.07
N VAL A 32 1.03 -42.03 -27.76
CA VAL A 32 -0.09 -41.10 -27.92
C VAL A 32 -0.77 -40.80 -26.57
N ILE A 33 -1.05 -41.83 -25.76
CA ILE A 33 -1.67 -41.67 -24.43
C ILE A 33 -0.78 -40.80 -23.53
N GLN A 34 0.54 -41.02 -23.54
CA GLN A 34 1.47 -40.19 -22.78
C GLN A 34 1.46 -38.73 -23.24
N ARG A 35 1.42 -38.47 -24.56
CA ARG A 35 1.32 -37.11 -25.11
C ARG A 35 -0.01 -36.44 -24.75
N MET A 36 -1.13 -37.14 -24.86
CA MET A 36 -2.45 -36.64 -24.46
C MET A 36 -2.51 -36.36 -22.96
N GLY A 37 -1.92 -37.22 -22.12
CA GLY A 37 -1.81 -37.00 -20.68
C GLY A 37 -0.98 -35.77 -20.33
N LYS A 38 0.16 -35.56 -21.02
CA LYS A 38 0.94 -34.32 -20.87
C LYS A 38 0.17 -33.09 -21.32
N ALA A 39 -0.51 -33.14 -22.46
CA ALA A 39 -1.31 -32.04 -22.99
C ALA A 39 -2.47 -31.67 -22.05
N ALA A 40 -3.14 -32.67 -21.44
CA ALA A 40 -4.19 -32.43 -20.46
C ALA A 40 -3.65 -31.71 -19.21
N LYS A 41 -2.49 -32.13 -18.69
CA LYS A 41 -1.84 -31.47 -17.54
C LYS A 41 -1.47 -30.01 -17.84
N VAL A 42 -0.92 -29.75 -19.03
CA VAL A 42 -0.59 -28.38 -19.49
C VAL A 42 -1.86 -27.54 -19.60
N LYS A 43 -2.92 -28.06 -20.23
CA LYS A 43 -4.20 -27.37 -20.36
C LYS A 43 -4.80 -27.02 -18.99
N THR A 44 -4.84 -27.97 -18.07
CA THR A 44 -5.37 -27.75 -16.72
C THR A 44 -4.55 -26.68 -15.98
N ALA A 45 -3.22 -26.79 -15.99
CA ALA A 45 -2.36 -25.79 -15.34
C ALA A 45 -2.54 -24.40 -15.97
N SER A 46 -2.62 -24.31 -17.30
CA SER A 46 -2.84 -23.03 -17.99
C SER A 46 -4.18 -22.42 -17.60
N ASN A 47 -5.26 -23.19 -17.57
CA ASN A 47 -6.59 -22.70 -17.18
C ASN A 47 -6.61 -22.25 -15.71
N GLU A 48 -5.99 -23.00 -14.80
CA GLU A 48 -5.92 -22.64 -13.39
C GLU A 48 -5.13 -21.35 -13.17
N MET A 49 -4.01 -21.17 -13.89
CA MET A 49 -3.24 -19.92 -13.82
C MET A 49 -3.97 -18.74 -14.46
N PHE A 50 -4.61 -18.89 -15.63
CA PHE A 50 -5.41 -17.82 -16.22
C PHE A 50 -6.57 -17.43 -15.31
N SER A 51 -7.29 -18.40 -14.75
CA SER A 51 -8.39 -18.13 -13.82
C SER A 51 -7.90 -17.38 -12.57
N PHE A 52 -6.71 -17.72 -12.06
CA PHE A 52 -6.09 -16.99 -10.95
C PHE A 52 -5.73 -15.54 -11.34
N ILE A 53 -5.13 -15.33 -12.52
CA ILE A 53 -4.77 -14.00 -13.05
C ILE A 53 -6.02 -13.12 -13.24
N GLU A 54 -7.15 -13.72 -13.66
CA GLU A 54 -8.45 -13.05 -13.79
C GLU A 54 -9.15 -12.77 -12.44
N GLY A 55 -8.51 -13.12 -11.31
CA GLY A 55 -8.98 -12.78 -9.97
C GLY A 55 -9.72 -13.89 -9.22
N ASN A 56 -9.80 -15.11 -9.78
CA ASN A 56 -10.43 -16.23 -9.07
C ASN A 56 -9.50 -16.77 -7.96
N GLN A 57 -9.88 -16.54 -6.70
CA GLN A 57 -9.10 -16.99 -5.55
C GLN A 57 -9.28 -18.48 -5.21
N GLU A 58 -10.27 -19.19 -5.78
CA GLU A 58 -10.50 -20.62 -5.51
C GLU A 58 -9.34 -21.52 -5.99
N VAL A 59 -8.53 -21.03 -6.91
CA VAL A 59 -7.38 -21.75 -7.50
C VAL A 59 -6.03 -21.31 -6.90
N LYS A 60 -6.04 -20.46 -5.86
CA LYS A 60 -4.81 -19.89 -5.26
C LYS A 60 -3.78 -20.95 -4.85
N ASP A 61 -4.22 -22.02 -4.21
CA ASP A 61 -3.31 -23.08 -3.74
C ASP A 61 -2.71 -23.93 -4.87
N LYS A 62 -3.24 -23.76 -6.10
CA LYS A 62 -2.77 -24.49 -7.28
C LYS A 62 -1.76 -23.70 -8.10
N VAL A 63 -1.61 -22.40 -7.83
CA VAL A 63 -0.75 -21.47 -8.58
C VAL A 63 0.31 -20.90 -7.66
N LYS A 64 1.58 -21.00 -8.06
CA LYS A 64 2.68 -20.32 -7.39
C LYS A 64 2.99 -19.03 -8.13
N VAL A 65 2.91 -17.92 -7.41
CA VAL A 65 3.31 -16.59 -7.90
C VAL A 65 4.77 -16.36 -7.54
N ASN A 66 5.64 -16.32 -8.54
CA ASN A 66 7.00 -15.86 -8.37
C ASN A 66 7.00 -14.36 -8.63
N LYS A 67 6.69 -13.57 -7.58
CA LYS A 67 6.75 -12.11 -7.63
C LYS A 67 8.20 -11.70 -7.90
N LYS A 68 8.45 -11.18 -9.08
CA LYS A 68 9.76 -10.63 -9.42
C LYS A 68 9.67 -9.18 -9.89
N ASP A 69 8.47 -8.60 -10.00
CA ASP A 69 8.21 -7.24 -10.51
C ASP A 69 9.18 -6.89 -11.64
N GLN A 70 9.29 -7.80 -12.61
CA GLN A 70 10.30 -7.66 -13.64
C GLN A 70 9.81 -6.63 -14.64
N ASP A 71 10.68 -5.67 -14.92
CA ASP A 71 10.41 -4.68 -15.94
C ASP A 71 10.52 -5.31 -17.33
N ALA A 72 9.51 -5.02 -18.14
CA ALA A 72 9.47 -5.31 -19.56
C ALA A 72 9.18 -4.01 -20.32
N SER A 73 9.80 -3.87 -21.48
CA SER A 73 9.47 -2.84 -22.44
C SER A 73 8.96 -3.52 -23.71
N TYR A 74 7.82 -3.03 -24.21
CA TYR A 74 7.17 -3.49 -25.42
C TYR A 74 7.07 -2.32 -26.38
N ILE A 75 7.35 -2.56 -27.66
CA ILE A 75 7.11 -1.55 -28.69
C ILE A 75 5.79 -1.92 -29.38
N LEU A 76 4.81 -1.03 -29.30
CA LEU A 76 3.58 -1.13 -30.07
C LEU A 76 3.78 -0.41 -31.39
N HIS A 77 3.86 -1.21 -32.46
CA HIS A 77 3.85 -0.70 -33.83
C HIS A 77 2.41 -0.36 -34.22
N ALA A 78 2.17 0.92 -34.54
CA ALA A 78 0.89 1.37 -35.06
C ALA A 78 0.95 1.46 -36.59
N ASP A 79 0.02 0.79 -37.29
CA ASP A 79 -0.16 1.00 -38.72
C ASP A 79 -0.75 2.41 -38.97
N ASN A 80 -0.31 3.04 -40.07
CA ASN A 80 -0.66 4.40 -40.55
C ASN A 80 0.27 5.56 -40.13
N GLY A 81 1.57 5.32 -39.98
CA GLY A 81 2.57 6.40 -39.87
C GLY A 81 2.52 7.16 -38.54
N VAL A 82 1.98 6.51 -37.50
CA VAL A 82 2.16 6.93 -36.11
C VAL A 82 3.47 6.33 -35.63
N ASP A 83 4.26 7.11 -34.89
CA ASP A 83 5.52 6.64 -34.31
C ASP A 83 5.27 5.45 -33.37
N ASP A 84 6.26 4.57 -33.31
CA ASP A 84 6.30 3.43 -32.40
C ASP A 84 6.09 3.90 -30.94
N ILE A 85 5.16 3.26 -30.23
CA ILE A 85 4.87 3.58 -28.83
C ILE A 85 5.61 2.58 -27.95
N GLU A 86 6.56 3.07 -27.16
CA GLU A 86 7.19 2.27 -26.11
C GLU A 86 6.27 2.18 -24.89
N VAL A 87 5.90 0.96 -24.52
CA VAL A 87 5.08 0.65 -23.35
C VAL A 87 5.94 -0.11 -22.35
N GLN A 88 6.22 0.53 -21.22
CA GLN A 88 6.88 -0.14 -20.10
C GLN A 88 5.85 -0.78 -19.19
N ALA A 89 6.13 -1.96 -18.66
CA ALA A 89 5.21 -2.70 -17.81
C ALA A 89 5.98 -3.57 -16.82
N THR A 90 5.35 -3.84 -15.66
CA THR A 90 5.80 -4.91 -14.77
C THR A 90 5.00 -6.17 -15.05
N TYR A 91 5.67 -7.32 -14.92
CA TYR A 91 4.99 -8.61 -14.99
C TYR A 91 5.36 -9.52 -13.83
N ASN A 92 4.45 -10.44 -13.53
CA ASN A 92 4.67 -11.55 -12.61
C ASN A 92 4.75 -12.88 -13.35
N GLU A 93 5.56 -13.80 -12.81
CA GLU A 93 5.68 -15.18 -13.30
C GLU A 93 4.78 -16.10 -12.47
N TYR A 94 3.97 -16.91 -13.16
CA TYR A 94 3.03 -17.85 -12.56
C TYR A 94 3.42 -19.27 -12.98
N THR A 95 3.46 -20.19 -12.03
CA THR A 95 3.75 -21.61 -12.26
C THR A 95 2.68 -22.50 -11.63
N GLY A 96 2.35 -23.59 -12.32
CA GLY A 96 1.40 -24.59 -11.82
C GLY A 96 2.05 -25.52 -10.79
N THR A 97 1.30 -25.91 -9.76
CA THR A 97 1.74 -26.90 -8.76
C THR A 97 1.64 -28.35 -9.25
N ASN A 98 0.93 -28.60 -10.36
CA ASN A 98 0.63 -29.93 -10.87
C ASN A 98 1.79 -30.61 -11.64
N GLY A 99 2.99 -30.02 -11.61
CA GLY A 99 4.20 -30.54 -12.25
C GLY A 99 4.24 -30.37 -13.77
N ALA A 100 3.35 -29.56 -14.35
CA ALA A 100 3.51 -29.08 -15.72
C ALA A 100 4.65 -28.04 -15.74
N ASP A 101 5.66 -28.27 -16.59
CA ASP A 101 6.79 -27.36 -16.79
C ASP A 101 6.36 -26.18 -17.69
N ILE A 102 5.52 -25.31 -17.13
CA ILE A 102 5.01 -24.11 -17.80
C ILE A 102 5.10 -22.89 -16.89
N VAL A 103 5.51 -21.76 -17.49
CA VAL A 103 5.57 -20.44 -16.85
C VAL A 103 4.69 -19.50 -17.65
N LEU A 104 3.70 -18.88 -17.01
CA LEU A 104 2.94 -17.79 -17.60
C LEU A 104 3.47 -16.46 -17.07
N LYS A 105 3.65 -15.49 -17.98
CA LYS A 105 4.01 -14.11 -17.64
C LYS A 105 2.78 -13.25 -17.88
N ALA A 106 2.30 -12.57 -16.85
CA ALA A 106 1.17 -11.65 -16.98
C ALA A 106 1.58 -10.25 -16.54
N ILE A 107 1.26 -9.27 -17.38
CA ILE A 107 1.43 -7.85 -17.08
C ILE A 107 0.55 -7.51 -15.89
N THR A 108 1.14 -6.89 -14.87
CA THR A 108 0.46 -6.50 -13.63
C THR A 108 0.25 -5.00 -13.52
N LYS A 109 1.17 -4.19 -14.06
CA LYS A 109 1.07 -2.73 -14.12
C LYS A 109 1.65 -2.26 -15.45
N ILE A 110 0.96 -1.34 -16.13
CA ILE A 110 1.55 -0.58 -17.22
C ILE A 110 2.19 0.65 -16.59
N LYS A 111 3.51 0.80 -16.73
CA LYS A 111 4.23 1.99 -16.29
C LYS A 111 3.97 3.08 -17.33
N GLN A 112 3.04 3.99 -17.01
CA GLN A 112 2.76 5.15 -17.86
C GLN A 112 3.89 6.18 -17.81
N SER A 113 4.75 6.12 -16.78
CA SER A 113 5.89 7.01 -16.59
C SER A 113 7.08 6.26 -15.98
N THR A 114 8.27 6.78 -16.24
CA THR A 114 9.54 6.37 -15.59
C THR A 114 10.01 7.38 -14.55
N THR A 115 9.28 8.48 -14.36
CA THR A 115 9.67 9.57 -13.47
C THR A 115 9.18 9.22 -12.06
N PRO A 116 10.08 9.06 -11.09
CA PRO A 116 9.70 8.86 -9.69
C PRO A 116 8.93 10.05 -9.14
N LEU A 117 7.95 9.81 -8.26
CA LEU A 117 7.11 10.83 -7.66
C LEU A 117 7.93 11.93 -6.96
N LYS A 118 9.04 11.58 -6.31
CA LYS A 118 9.94 12.53 -5.64
C LYS A 118 10.54 13.60 -6.54
N ASP A 119 10.59 13.36 -7.85
CA ASP A 119 11.17 14.30 -8.80
C ASP A 119 10.16 15.39 -9.20
N PHE A 120 8.87 15.20 -8.91
CA PHE A 120 7.83 16.21 -9.14
C PHE A 120 7.83 17.28 -8.05
N ASP A 121 7.75 18.54 -8.47
CA ASP A 121 7.78 19.69 -7.55
C ASP A 121 6.60 19.68 -6.59
N VAL A 122 5.41 19.25 -7.04
CA VAL A 122 4.23 19.13 -6.17
C VAL A 122 4.47 18.22 -4.96
N TYR A 123 5.22 17.12 -5.14
CA TYR A 123 5.57 16.23 -4.03
C TYR A 123 6.60 16.89 -3.11
N LYS A 124 7.67 17.46 -3.68
CA LYS A 124 8.71 18.17 -2.91
C LYS A 124 8.11 19.27 -2.06
N ASP A 125 7.21 20.08 -2.62
CA ASP A 125 6.51 21.16 -1.94
C ASP A 125 5.68 20.61 -0.78
N SER A 126 4.94 19.52 -0.98
CA SER A 126 4.15 18.90 0.10
C SER A 126 5.02 18.45 1.28
N VAL A 127 6.20 17.88 1.01
CA VAL A 127 7.16 17.43 2.01
C VAL A 127 7.83 18.61 2.71
N ASN A 128 8.22 19.64 1.96
CA ASN A 128 8.80 20.87 2.50
C ASN A 128 7.82 21.57 3.44
N ILE A 129 6.55 21.68 3.07
CA ILE A 129 5.51 22.30 3.91
C ILE A 129 5.36 21.52 5.23
N GLY A 130 5.32 20.18 5.19
CA GLY A 130 5.28 19.34 6.39
C GLY A 130 6.50 19.53 7.31
N ASN A 131 7.69 19.58 6.73
CA ASN A 131 8.94 19.80 7.47
C ASN A 131 9.05 21.21 8.05
N ASP A 132 8.66 22.23 7.30
CA ASP A 132 8.65 23.61 7.76
C ASP A 132 7.66 23.79 8.92
N LEU A 133 6.51 23.12 8.87
CA LEU A 133 5.54 23.13 9.97
C LEU A 133 6.13 22.49 11.22
N TYR A 134 6.76 21.33 11.09
CA TYR A 134 7.44 20.66 12.21
C TYR A 134 8.56 21.54 12.82
N ALA A 135 9.39 22.15 11.97
CA ALA A 135 10.45 23.04 12.40
C ALA A 135 9.90 24.28 13.12
N THR A 136 8.82 24.88 12.61
CA THR A 136 8.15 26.03 13.21
C THR A 136 7.57 25.70 14.59
N LEU A 137 6.96 24.52 14.74
CA LEU A 137 6.45 24.05 16.03
C LEU A 137 7.59 23.85 17.04
N ASN A 138 8.70 23.23 16.63
CA ASN A 138 9.88 23.03 17.49
C ASN A 138 10.53 24.35 17.91
N ASP A 139 10.68 25.31 16.99
CA ASP A 139 11.23 26.63 17.29
C ASP A 139 10.31 27.41 18.24
N SER A 140 9.00 27.38 17.99
CA SER A 140 8.00 28.02 18.84
C SER A 140 8.00 27.44 20.24
N GLU A 141 8.08 26.11 20.37
CA GLU A 141 8.23 25.41 21.64
C GLU A 141 9.53 25.81 22.36
N THR A 142 10.67 25.78 21.67
CA THR A 142 11.97 26.14 22.24
C THR A 142 11.96 27.57 22.79
N LYS A 143 11.41 28.52 22.02
CA LYS A 143 11.28 29.92 22.43
C LYS A 143 10.31 30.11 23.59
N SER A 144 9.24 29.32 23.69
CA SER A 144 8.19 29.51 24.69
C SER A 144 8.48 28.78 26.00
N CYS A 145 8.98 27.55 25.92
CA CYS A 145 9.27 26.67 27.05
C CYS A 145 10.73 26.78 27.55
N GLY A 146 11.67 27.20 26.70
CA GLY A 146 13.08 27.40 27.08
C GLY A 146 13.32 28.63 27.95
N LEU A 147 12.34 29.54 28.08
CA LEU A 147 12.47 30.79 28.85
C LEU A 147 12.01 30.65 30.31
N ASN A 148 11.05 29.78 30.65
CA ASN A 148 10.61 29.53 32.03
C ASN A 148 9.77 28.23 32.13
N GLN A 149 9.99 27.40 33.15
CA GLN A 149 9.13 26.23 33.40
C GLN A 149 7.66 26.62 33.68
N SER A 150 7.39 27.85 34.11
CA SER A 150 6.02 28.34 34.31
C SER A 150 5.27 28.70 33.01
N THR A 151 5.98 29.03 31.92
CA THR A 151 5.38 29.30 30.59
C THR A 151 5.13 28.02 29.80
N CYS A 152 5.80 26.93 30.19
CA CYS A 152 5.49 25.58 29.74
C CYS A 152 4.35 24.96 30.57
N LYS A 153 3.31 25.75 30.85
CA LYS A 153 2.00 25.29 31.36
C LYS A 153 1.00 25.49 30.23
N ARG A 154 -0.05 24.66 30.16
CA ARG A 154 -1.07 24.66 29.10
C ARG A 154 -1.44 26.06 28.57
N ASP A 155 -1.87 26.95 29.46
CA ASP A 155 -2.33 28.29 29.07
C ASP A 155 -1.19 29.11 28.43
N GLY A 156 0.02 29.04 28.99
CA GLY A 156 1.21 29.67 28.42
C GLY A 156 1.66 29.02 27.11
N TYR A 157 1.48 27.71 26.93
CA TYR A 157 1.83 27.03 25.69
C TYR A 157 0.88 27.42 24.54
N ASN A 158 -0.43 27.42 24.78
CA ASN A 158 -1.41 27.87 23.77
C ASN A 158 -1.17 29.34 23.40
N ASP A 159 -1.04 30.21 24.41
CA ASP A 159 -0.83 31.64 24.22
C ASP A 159 0.48 32.00 23.49
N HIS A 160 1.49 31.11 23.51
CA HIS A 160 2.80 31.40 22.94
C HIS A 160 3.16 30.56 21.71
N VAL A 161 2.88 29.26 21.70
CA VAL A 161 3.23 28.37 20.58
C VAL A 161 2.18 28.40 19.49
N PHE A 162 0.90 28.16 19.81
CA PHE A 162 -0.15 28.23 18.79
C PHE A 162 -0.36 29.65 18.27
N LYS A 163 -0.21 30.65 19.14
CA LYS A 163 -0.18 32.05 18.71
C LYS A 163 0.98 32.35 17.78
N ASN A 164 2.23 31.98 18.13
CA ASN A 164 3.35 32.14 17.21
C ASN A 164 3.10 31.41 15.90
N LEU A 165 2.66 30.15 15.95
CA LEU A 165 2.35 29.37 14.76
C LEU A 165 1.33 30.08 13.87
N LYS A 166 0.26 30.64 14.45
CA LYS A 166 -0.74 31.40 13.71
C LYS A 166 -0.19 32.68 13.10
N ASP A 167 0.74 33.35 13.79
CA ASP A 167 1.38 34.58 13.34
C ASP A 167 2.51 34.33 12.31
N THR A 168 3.18 33.17 12.37
CA THR A 168 4.37 32.86 11.55
C THR A 168 4.11 31.88 10.42
N TYR A 169 3.07 31.04 10.52
CA TYR A 169 2.78 29.99 9.57
C TYR A 169 1.35 30.09 9.05
N GLN A 170 1.22 30.42 7.77
CA GLN A 170 -0.05 30.38 7.08
C GLN A 170 -0.41 28.93 6.73
N ILE A 171 -1.59 28.48 7.16
CA ILE A 171 -2.10 27.14 6.81
C ILE A 171 -2.13 27.01 5.29
N GLN A 172 -1.48 25.98 4.78
CA GLN A 172 -1.39 25.68 3.36
C GLN A 172 -2.38 24.57 2.99
N PRO A 173 -3.06 24.67 1.84
CA PRO A 173 -3.82 23.55 1.29
C PRO A 173 -2.85 22.43 0.89
N PHE A 174 -3.27 21.19 1.13
CA PHE A 174 -2.56 20.03 0.60
C PHE A 174 -2.83 19.92 -0.91
N PRO A 175 -1.83 19.59 -1.75
CA PRO A 175 -2.03 19.45 -3.18
C PRO A 175 -3.09 18.39 -3.51
N ASN A 176 -4.18 18.80 -4.17
CA ASN A 176 -5.29 17.89 -4.50
C ASN A 176 -4.87 16.75 -5.44
N GLU A 177 -3.85 16.98 -6.25
CA GLU A 177 -3.25 15.99 -7.16
C GLU A 177 -2.60 14.83 -6.40
N LEU A 178 -2.10 15.08 -5.19
CA LEU A 178 -1.45 14.07 -4.35
C LEU A 178 -2.43 13.28 -3.48
N LEU A 179 -3.69 13.70 -3.38
CA LEU A 179 -4.70 13.02 -2.58
C LEU A 179 -5.15 11.71 -3.25
N PRO A 180 -5.35 10.63 -2.48
CA PRO A 180 -6.06 9.46 -2.98
C PRO A 180 -7.41 9.84 -3.58
N SER A 181 -7.85 9.15 -4.63
CA SER A 181 -9.07 9.50 -5.37
C SER A 181 -10.32 9.62 -4.50
N GLU A 182 -10.42 8.83 -3.43
CA GLU A 182 -11.55 8.89 -2.48
C GLU A 182 -11.63 10.24 -1.72
N TYR A 183 -10.54 10.99 -1.62
CA TYR A 183 -10.46 12.25 -0.88
C TYR A 183 -10.49 13.50 -1.78
N LYS A 184 -10.43 13.36 -3.11
CA LYS A 184 -10.40 14.49 -4.07
C LYS A 184 -11.68 15.34 -4.11
N SER A 185 -12.75 14.91 -3.43
CA SER A 185 -14.04 15.62 -3.41
C SER A 185 -14.08 16.84 -2.48
N GLN A 186 -13.05 17.03 -1.65
CA GLN A 186 -12.99 18.12 -0.68
C GLN A 186 -11.55 18.62 -0.50
N SER A 187 -11.41 19.86 -0.04
CA SER A 187 -10.10 20.43 0.25
C SER A 187 -9.55 19.91 1.58
N PHE A 188 -8.27 19.57 1.58
CA PHE A 188 -7.52 19.24 2.77
C PHE A 188 -6.43 20.30 3.02
N TYR A 189 -6.13 20.53 4.27
CA TYR A 189 -5.17 21.50 4.76
C TYR A 189 -4.17 20.80 5.67
N ILE A 190 -2.91 21.18 5.54
CA ILE A 190 -1.84 20.64 6.39
C ILE A 190 -1.97 21.32 7.75
N ASN A 191 -2.27 20.52 8.77
CA ASN A 191 -2.51 20.97 10.12
C ASN A 191 -1.57 20.25 11.08
N ALA A 192 -1.45 20.80 12.29
CA ALA A 192 -0.69 20.20 13.35
C ALA A 192 -1.49 20.13 14.62
N PHE A 193 -1.29 19.03 15.33
CA PHE A 193 -1.76 18.84 16.68
C PHE A 193 -0.58 18.62 17.61
N TYR A 194 -0.76 19.06 18.85
CA TYR A 194 0.25 18.98 19.89
C TYR A 194 -0.37 18.39 21.15
N ALA A 195 0.11 17.22 21.57
CA ALA A 195 -0.34 16.62 22.81
C ALA A 195 0.20 17.42 24.00
N TRP A 196 -0.70 17.97 24.83
CA TRP A 196 -0.34 18.53 26.12
C TRP A 196 -0.76 17.55 27.22
N GLU A 197 0.15 16.70 27.70
CA GLU A 197 -0.11 15.92 28.91
C GLU A 197 0.48 16.60 30.15
N ASN A 198 -0.37 16.88 31.14
CA ASN A 198 0.08 17.17 32.50
C ASN A 198 0.15 15.86 33.29
N LYS A 199 1.01 14.91 32.88
CA LYS A 199 1.32 13.74 33.69
C LYS A 199 2.21 14.16 34.86
N THR A 200 1.55 14.68 35.90
CA THR A 200 2.07 14.87 37.27
C THR A 200 3.36 15.66 37.39
N ILE A 201 3.30 16.99 37.61
CA ILE A 201 4.30 17.85 38.33
C ILE A 201 5.79 17.48 38.10
N SER A 202 6.12 16.89 36.96
CA SER A 202 7.42 16.33 36.67
C SER A 202 7.87 16.96 35.37
N THR A 203 9.09 17.44 35.42
CA THR A 203 9.68 18.48 34.58
C THR A 203 9.92 18.07 33.13
N ASN A 204 9.35 16.98 32.65
CA ASN A 204 9.58 16.44 31.32
C ASN A 204 8.29 16.48 30.51
N CYS A 205 8.08 17.61 29.86
CA CYS A 205 7.08 17.76 28.81
C CYS A 205 7.52 16.88 27.62
N SER A 206 6.91 15.69 27.47
CA SER A 206 7.12 14.85 26.29
C SER A 206 6.23 15.38 25.18
N ASN A 207 6.83 16.11 24.25
CA ASN A 207 6.15 17.06 23.38
C ASN A 207 6.08 16.54 21.94
N GLU A 208 5.37 15.42 21.81
CA GLU A 208 5.10 14.71 20.56
C GLU A 208 4.13 15.52 19.69
N LYS A 209 4.50 15.69 18.42
CA LYS A 209 3.79 16.53 17.44
C LYS A 209 3.15 15.62 16.42
N LEU A 210 1.88 15.85 16.10
CA LEU A 210 1.21 15.16 15.01
C LEU A 210 0.98 16.16 13.88
N ILE A 211 1.49 15.86 12.69
CA ILE A 211 1.14 16.61 11.49
C ILE A 211 0.17 15.74 10.67
N TYR A 212 -0.94 16.33 10.26
CA TYR A 212 -2.02 15.60 9.61
C TYR A 212 -2.80 16.49 8.65
N LEU A 213 -3.61 15.86 7.80
CA LEU A 213 -4.51 16.57 6.91
C LEU A 213 -5.89 16.73 7.55
N SER A 214 -6.37 17.97 7.62
CA SER A 214 -7.70 18.33 8.08
C SER A 214 -8.52 18.95 6.95
N THR A 215 -9.83 18.75 6.95
CA THR A 215 -10.74 19.46 6.05
C THR A 215 -10.99 20.91 6.48
N THR A 216 -10.55 21.29 7.68
CA THR A 216 -10.71 22.63 8.21
C THR A 216 -9.45 23.45 8.06
N ASN A 217 -9.59 24.64 7.47
CA ASN A 217 -8.53 25.65 7.38
C ASN A 217 -8.39 26.47 8.67
N LYS A 218 -8.21 25.80 9.80
CA LYS A 218 -7.97 26.47 11.09
C LYS A 218 -7.05 25.62 11.95
N TYR A 219 -6.12 26.26 12.65
CA TYR A 219 -5.41 25.59 13.73
C TYR A 219 -6.40 25.31 14.84
N TYR A 220 -6.40 24.07 15.31
CA TYR A 220 -7.16 23.73 16.49
C TYR A 220 -6.38 24.17 17.70
N GLU A 221 -6.74 25.35 18.19
CA GLU A 221 -6.46 25.70 19.57
C GLU A 221 -7.41 24.89 20.43
N TYR A 222 -6.87 24.18 21.43
CA TYR A 222 -7.70 23.46 22.37
C TYR A 222 -8.73 24.43 22.99
N SER A 223 -10.01 24.17 22.75
CA SER A 223 -11.14 24.84 23.39
C SER A 223 -11.89 23.80 24.22
N PRO A 224 -11.95 23.95 25.57
CA PRO A 224 -12.62 22.99 26.46
C PRO A 224 -14.13 22.85 26.21
N TYR A 225 -14.70 23.60 25.26
CA TYR A 225 -16.13 23.69 25.06
C TYR A 225 -16.61 23.32 23.64
N GLU A 226 -15.72 23.14 22.66
CA GLU A 226 -16.18 23.12 21.26
C GLU A 226 -15.80 21.91 20.40
N LEU A 227 -14.88 21.02 20.77
CA LEU A 227 -14.59 19.83 19.95
C LEU A 227 -14.18 18.62 20.80
N ASN A 228 -14.95 17.54 20.71
CA ASN A 228 -14.65 16.30 21.44
C ASN A 228 -13.72 15.38 20.64
N VAL A 229 -13.70 15.47 19.30
CA VAL A 229 -12.99 14.53 18.42
C VAL A 229 -12.63 15.17 17.07
N ASP A 230 -11.38 15.04 16.62
CA ASP A 230 -10.94 15.35 15.24
C ASP A 230 -10.57 14.08 14.48
N ASN A 231 -11.32 13.74 13.42
CA ASN A 231 -11.02 12.57 12.60
C ASN A 231 -9.84 12.82 11.67
N ILE A 232 -8.92 11.86 11.61
CA ILE A 232 -7.71 11.91 10.81
C ILE A 232 -7.82 10.88 9.69
N SER A 233 -7.53 11.29 8.46
CA SER A 233 -7.41 10.36 7.32
C SER A 233 -5.97 10.16 6.87
N ILE A 234 -5.17 11.24 6.88
CA ILE A 234 -3.80 11.23 6.37
C ILE A 234 -2.91 11.92 7.39
N ILE A 235 -1.77 11.31 7.70
CA ILE A 235 -0.75 11.82 8.62
C ILE A 235 0.59 12.01 7.90
N TYR A 236 1.39 12.94 8.38
CA TYR A 236 2.77 13.13 7.97
C TYR A 236 3.72 12.64 9.04
N ASN A 237 4.67 11.79 8.67
CA ASN A 237 5.75 11.41 9.56
C ASN A 237 7.03 12.17 9.19
N TYR A 238 7.38 13.16 10.01
CA TYR A 238 8.58 13.97 9.84
C TYR A 238 9.90 13.19 10.04
N LEU A 239 9.87 11.97 10.61
CA LEU A 239 11.08 11.16 10.78
C LEU A 239 11.56 10.51 9.48
N ASP A 240 10.64 10.21 8.55
CA ASP A 240 10.97 9.63 7.24
C ASP A 240 10.48 10.47 6.06
N ASN A 241 9.90 11.63 6.33
CA ASN A 241 9.37 12.57 5.35
C ASN A 241 8.27 11.98 4.46
N LYS A 242 7.45 11.06 4.97
CA LYS A 242 6.39 10.40 4.18
C LYS A 242 4.99 10.70 4.70
N TRP A 243 4.03 10.71 3.77
CA TRP A 243 2.60 10.80 4.04
C TRP A 243 2.00 9.40 4.13
N TYR A 244 1.16 9.17 5.13
CA TYR A 244 0.48 7.90 5.38
C TYR A 244 -1.02 8.09 5.39
N CYS A 245 -1.73 7.28 4.61
CA CYS A 245 -3.18 7.27 4.52
C CYS A 245 -3.74 6.05 5.26
N LYS A 246 -4.74 6.27 6.10
CA LYS A 246 -5.41 5.18 6.81
C LYS A 246 -6.22 4.31 5.83
N PRO A 247 -6.43 3.03 6.13
CA PRO A 247 -7.40 2.23 5.40
C PRO A 247 -8.85 2.66 5.73
N SER A 248 -9.76 2.36 4.81
CA SER A 248 -11.18 2.73 4.92
C SER A 248 -11.92 2.03 6.06
N ASN A 249 -11.44 0.86 6.49
CA ASN A 249 -12.05 0.04 7.55
C ASN A 249 -11.63 0.46 8.97
N ILE A 250 -10.74 1.44 9.12
CA ILE A 250 -10.39 1.99 10.44
C ILE A 250 -10.79 3.45 10.57
N THR A 251 -11.13 3.84 11.79
CA THR A 251 -11.24 5.24 12.18
C THR A 251 -10.07 5.62 13.07
N VAL A 252 -9.53 6.81 12.84
CA VAL A 252 -8.45 7.37 13.65
C VAL A 252 -8.90 8.77 14.01
N ALA A 253 -8.80 9.12 15.28
CA ALA A 253 -9.17 10.44 15.72
C ALA A 253 -8.33 10.93 16.90
N ILE A 254 -8.15 12.24 16.98
CA ILE A 254 -7.65 12.93 18.17
C ILE A 254 -8.83 13.10 19.10
N VAL A 255 -8.74 12.57 20.31
CA VAL A 255 -9.80 12.64 21.33
C VAL A 255 -9.34 13.55 22.44
N TYR A 256 -10.22 14.49 22.81
CA TYR A 256 -10.04 15.40 23.93
C TYR A 256 -10.91 14.92 25.08
N ASP A 257 -10.29 14.38 26.13
CA ASP A 257 -10.96 13.80 27.29
C ASP A 257 -10.69 14.64 28.54
N ASP A 258 -11.64 15.52 28.84
CA ASP A 258 -11.61 16.37 30.01
C ASP A 258 -12.25 15.67 31.21
N LYS A 259 -11.44 15.35 32.22
CA LYS A 259 -11.89 14.69 33.45
C LYS A 259 -11.65 15.55 34.67
N MET A 260 -12.66 15.67 35.53
CA MET A 260 -12.50 16.26 36.85
C MET A 260 -12.27 15.14 37.87
N PHE A 261 -11.11 15.11 38.53
CA PHE A 261 -10.82 14.14 39.58
C PHE A 261 -10.37 14.86 40.85
N SER A 262 -11.11 14.65 41.95
CA SER A 262 -10.82 15.23 43.27
C SER A 262 -10.62 16.76 43.29
N GLY A 263 -11.41 17.50 42.49
CA GLY A 263 -11.35 18.97 42.43
C GLY A 263 -10.26 19.53 41.52
N ALA A 264 -9.45 18.69 40.87
CA ALA A 264 -8.51 19.08 39.83
C ALA A 264 -9.05 18.69 38.44
N TYR A 265 -8.89 19.58 37.47
CA TYR A 265 -9.15 19.29 36.06
C TYR A 265 -7.94 18.60 35.45
N TYR A 266 -8.18 17.43 34.85
CA TYR A 266 -7.25 16.67 34.04
C TYR A 266 -7.68 16.80 32.59
N HIS A 267 -6.73 17.18 31.77
CA HIS A 267 -6.91 17.31 30.33
C HIS A 267 -6.08 16.22 29.71
N ASP A 268 -6.74 15.39 28.95
CA ASP A 268 -6.13 14.21 28.40
C ASP A 268 -6.38 14.17 26.90
N THR A 269 -5.31 14.19 26.12
CA THR A 269 -5.43 14.18 24.67
C THR A 269 -4.65 13.03 24.10
N TYR A 270 -5.32 12.24 23.26
CA TYR A 270 -4.75 11.02 22.72
C TYR A 270 -5.30 10.70 21.34
N ILE A 271 -4.58 9.86 20.60
CA ILE A 271 -5.11 9.25 19.39
C ILE A 271 -5.91 8.00 19.78
N SER A 272 -7.17 7.93 19.35
CA SER A 272 -8.01 6.75 19.43
C SER A 272 -8.12 6.10 18.06
N VAL A 273 -7.96 4.78 18.03
CA VAL A 273 -8.23 3.95 16.86
C VAL A 273 -9.54 3.21 17.07
N ASN A 274 -10.43 3.24 16.07
CA ASN A 274 -11.74 2.58 16.10
C ASN A 274 -12.64 2.96 17.29
N GLY A 275 -12.42 4.15 17.87
CA GLY A 275 -13.12 4.61 19.07
C GLY A 275 -12.83 3.77 20.32
N ALA A 276 -11.82 2.91 20.31
CA ALA A 276 -11.46 2.08 21.44
C ALA A 276 -10.65 2.88 22.46
N THR A 277 -11.06 2.80 23.73
CA THR A 277 -10.33 3.41 24.86
C THR A 277 -9.05 2.67 25.19
N GLU A 278 -8.95 1.37 24.87
CA GLU A 278 -7.75 0.55 25.08
C GLU A 278 -6.68 0.77 24.01
N GLN A 279 -7.05 1.26 22.81
CA GLN A 279 -6.12 1.61 21.73
C GLN A 279 -5.86 3.11 21.73
N ARG A 280 -5.33 3.56 22.87
CA ARG A 280 -5.04 4.94 23.16
C ARG A 280 -3.54 5.18 23.06
N TYR A 281 -3.16 6.22 22.32
CA TYR A 281 -1.78 6.63 22.13
C TYR A 281 -1.57 8.09 22.55
N ASP A 282 -0.78 8.27 23.60
CA ASP A 282 -0.36 9.59 24.10
C ASP A 282 0.96 10.04 23.43
N ASP A 283 1.73 9.08 22.91
CA ASP A 283 2.93 9.29 22.11
C ASP A 283 2.59 9.02 20.64
N PHE A 284 2.70 10.06 19.81
CA PHE A 284 2.28 10.01 18.41
C PHE A 284 3.28 9.26 17.52
N GLN A 285 4.58 9.30 17.84
CA GLN A 285 5.53 8.42 17.20
C GLN A 285 5.31 6.95 17.59
N ASP A 286 4.92 6.67 18.83
CA ASP A 286 4.55 5.31 19.25
C ASP A 286 3.31 4.81 18.49
N PHE A 287 2.30 5.66 18.26
CA PHE A 287 1.17 5.36 17.36
C PHE A 287 1.63 5.01 15.95
N ILE A 288 2.50 5.84 15.35
CA ILE A 288 3.03 5.57 13.99
C ILE A 288 3.76 4.22 13.97
N HIS A 289 4.56 3.91 14.99
CA HIS A 289 5.30 2.67 15.05
C HIS A 289 4.39 1.43 15.25
N LYS A 290 3.45 1.50 16.18
CA LYS A 290 2.62 0.35 16.61
C LYS A 290 1.39 0.10 15.77
N GLU A 291 0.84 1.14 15.11
CA GLU A 291 -0.36 1.02 14.28
C GLU A 291 -0.05 1.19 12.80
N VAL A 292 0.60 2.28 12.41
CA VAL A 292 0.77 2.64 10.99
C VAL A 292 1.82 1.74 10.32
N LYS A 293 2.98 1.58 10.97
CA LYS A 293 4.12 0.80 10.45
C LYS A 293 4.15 -0.66 10.90
N LYS A 294 3.10 -1.13 11.57
CA LYS A 294 2.96 -2.54 11.92
C LYS A 294 2.84 -3.42 10.67
N GLN A 295 3.33 -4.66 10.73
CA GLN A 295 3.11 -5.63 9.66
C GLN A 295 1.61 -5.88 9.45
N ASN A 296 1.15 -5.87 8.19
CA ASN A 296 -0.27 -5.99 7.83
C ASN A 296 -1.16 -4.90 8.47
N SER A 297 -0.64 -3.68 8.67
CA SER A 297 -1.45 -2.57 9.21
C SER A 297 -2.61 -2.18 8.29
N GLY A 298 -2.48 -2.45 6.99
CA GLY A 298 -3.44 -2.01 5.96
C GLY A 298 -3.32 -0.53 5.62
N TRP A 299 -2.39 0.20 6.23
CA TRP A 299 -2.11 1.60 5.87
C TRP A 299 -1.44 1.68 4.51
N TYR A 300 -1.61 2.82 3.87
CA TYR A 300 -0.93 3.16 2.62
C TYR A 300 0.08 4.27 2.87
N VAL A 301 1.21 4.23 2.17
CA VAL A 301 2.23 5.27 2.19
C VAL A 301 2.36 5.85 0.79
N LEU A 302 2.43 7.18 0.68
CA LEU A 302 2.74 7.84 -0.57
C LEU A 302 4.23 7.66 -0.86
N ASP A 303 4.58 6.71 -1.73
CA ASP A 303 5.96 6.31 -1.93
C ASP A 303 6.69 7.23 -2.92
N PRO A 304 7.73 7.97 -2.49
CA PRO A 304 8.51 8.84 -3.37
C PRO A 304 9.17 8.12 -4.55
N ASP A 305 9.42 6.82 -4.43
CA ASP A 305 10.14 6.02 -5.44
C ASP A 305 9.22 5.37 -6.47
N GLU A 306 7.90 5.43 -6.28
CA GLU A 306 6.93 4.96 -7.29
C GLU A 306 6.91 5.92 -8.49
N ASN A 307 6.70 5.34 -9.68
CA ASN A 307 6.60 6.12 -10.90
C ASN A 307 5.22 6.79 -10.99
N TYR A 308 5.24 8.10 -11.23
CA TYR A 308 4.04 8.92 -11.35
C TYR A 308 3.97 9.55 -12.76
N ASP A 309 2.80 9.47 -13.38
CA ASP A 309 2.53 9.97 -14.73
C ASP A 309 1.89 11.36 -14.76
N GLY A 310 1.54 11.92 -13.58
CA GLY A 310 0.84 13.19 -13.47
C GLY A 310 -0.69 13.07 -13.41
N GLU A 311 -1.25 11.87 -13.61
CA GLU A 311 -2.70 11.65 -13.68
C GLU A 311 -3.19 10.72 -12.56
N ASN A 312 -2.58 9.53 -12.41
CA ASN A 312 -3.02 8.53 -11.44
C ASN A 312 -2.09 8.43 -10.23
N ILE A 313 -2.44 9.15 -9.17
CA ILE A 313 -1.69 9.12 -7.91
C ILE A 313 -1.96 7.88 -7.06
N ASP A 314 -3.09 7.19 -7.25
CA ASP A 314 -3.47 6.05 -6.40
C ASP A 314 -2.44 4.91 -6.46
N ASP A 315 -1.80 4.76 -7.62
CA ASP A 315 -0.72 3.80 -7.86
C ASP A 315 0.57 4.10 -7.06
N CYS A 316 0.72 5.33 -6.55
CA CYS A 316 1.82 5.75 -5.69
C CYS A 316 1.51 5.57 -4.19
N TRP A 317 0.25 5.31 -3.83
CA TRP A 317 -0.17 4.98 -2.48
C TRP A 317 -0.06 3.46 -2.26
N ILE A 318 1.11 3.01 -1.80
CA ILE A 318 1.41 1.57 -1.66
C ILE A 318 1.14 1.07 -0.24
N SER A 319 0.78 -0.20 -0.09
CA SER A 319 0.56 -0.81 1.22
C SER A 319 1.83 -0.78 2.07
N VAL A 320 1.71 -0.32 3.32
CA VAL A 320 2.78 -0.38 4.31
C VAL A 320 3.03 -1.85 4.69
N ASN A 321 4.26 -2.32 4.49
CA ASN A 321 4.74 -3.66 4.92
C ASN A 321 3.88 -4.84 4.44
N SER A 322 3.51 -4.86 3.16
CA SER A 322 2.91 -6.01 2.48
C SER A 322 3.87 -7.18 2.26
#